data_AF-A0A401TPT0-F1
#
_entry.id   AF-A0A401TPT0-F1
#
_cell.length_a   1.000
_cell.length_b   1.000
_cell.length_c   1.000
_cell.angle_alpha   90.00
_cell.angle_beta   90.00
_cell.angle_gamma   90.00
#
_symmetry.space_group_name_H-M   'P 1'
#
loop_
_entity.id
_entity.type
_entity.pdbx_description
1 polymer ?
#
loop_
_entity_poly.entity_id
_entity_poly.type
_entity_poly.pdbx_seq_one_letter_code
_entity_poly.pdbx_strand_id
1 'polypeptide(L)' 'MEAPHTRSVDEVLRHFGVNETTGLGSEQLRKGRDKWGPN' A
#
# COMPACT_ATOMS: atom_id res chain seq x y z
N MET A 1 -1.00 5.28 -6.04
CA MET A 1 -2.44 5.29 -6.39
C MET A 1 -2.86 6.74 -6.52
N GLU A 2 -3.23 7.19 -7.72
CA GLU A 2 -3.76 8.54 -7.92
C GLU A 2 -5.24 8.56 -7.45
N ALA A 3 -5.63 9.57 -6.67
CA ALA A 3 -6.99 9.81 -6.13
C ALA A 3 -7.58 8.73 -5.17
N PRO A 4 -6.94 8.43 -4.02
CA PRO A 4 -7.44 7.46 -3.04
C PRO A 4 -8.80 7.84 -2.41
N HIS A 5 -9.14 9.13 -2.37
CA HIS A 5 -10.40 9.62 -1.79
C HIS A 5 -11.65 9.27 -2.60
N THR A 6 -11.49 8.85 -3.86
CA THR A 6 -12.60 8.40 -4.72
C THR A 6 -12.82 6.89 -4.68
N ARG A 7 -12.00 6.17 -3.92
CA ARG A 7 -11.91 4.71 -3.92
C ARG A 7 -12.37 4.15 -2.60
N SER A 8 -12.92 2.94 -2.64
CA SER A 8 -13.31 2.24 -1.42
C SER A 8 -12.07 1.80 -0.64
N VAL A 9 -12.20 1.68 0.69
CA VAL A 9 -11.11 1.25 1.57
C VAL A 9 -10.56 -0.12 1.13
N ASP A 10 -11.45 -1.05 0.76
CA ASP A 10 -11.07 -2.39 0.28
C ASP A 10 -10.23 -2.31 -1.02
N GLU A 11 -10.57 -1.44 -1.97
CA GLU A 11 -9.77 -1.24 -3.19
C GLU A 11 -8.39 -0.68 -2.89
N VAL A 12 -8.28 0.26 -1.95
CA VAL A 12 -7.00 0.85 -1.55
C VAL A 12 -6.14 -0.21 -0.87
N LEU A 13 -6.71 -0.96 0.08
CA LEU A 13 -6.01 -2.05 0.77
C LEU A 13 -5.55 -3.15 -0.19
N ARG A 14 -6.40 -3.55 -1.16
CA ARG A 14 -6.02 -4.50 -2.20
C ARG A 14 -4.95 -3.96 -3.14
N HIS A 15 -5.00 -2.69 -3.50
CA HIS A 15 -4.01 -2.07 -4.38
C HIS A 15 -2.60 -2.12 -3.77
N PHE A 16 -2.50 -1.89 -2.47
CA PHE A 16 -1.23 -1.98 -1.74
C PHE A 16 -0.94 -3.39 -1.20
N GLY A 17 -1.89 -4.32 -1.30
CA GLY A 17 -1.77 -5.67 -0.73
C GLY A 17 -1.56 -5.64 0.78
N VAL A 18 -2.20 -4.68 1.46
CA VAL A 18 -2.06 -4.44 2.90
C VAL A 18 -3.22 -5.06 3.65
N ASN A 19 -2.90 -5.69 4.78
CA ASN A 19 -3.92 -6.05 5.76
C ASN A 19 -4.17 -4.86 6.69
N GLU A 20 -5.42 -4.44 6.82
CA GLU A 20 -5.84 -3.32 7.67
C GLU A 20 -5.42 -3.48 9.15
N THR A 21 -5.35 -4.71 9.64
CA THR A 21 -5.09 -5.02 11.05
C THR A 21 -3.60 -5.15 11.40
N THR A 22 -2.75 -5.37 10.39
CA THR A 22 -1.33 -5.73 10.59
C THR A 22 -0.38 -4.89 9.75
N GLY A 23 -0.87 -4.16 8.75
CA GLY A 23 -0.06 -3.29 7.90
C GLY A 23 0.73 -4.04 6.83
N LEU A 24 1.83 -3.41 6.36
CA LEU A 24 2.79 -3.99 5.41
C LEU A 24 3.81 -4.86 6.13
N GLY A 25 4.12 -6.02 5.56
CA GLY A 25 5.29 -6.81 6.00
C GLY A 25 6.62 -6.17 5.59
N SER A 26 7.71 -6.56 6.25
CA SER A 26 9.07 -6.04 6.03
C SER A 26 9.54 -6.16 4.58
N GLU A 27 9.21 -7.28 3.91
CA GLU A 27 9.52 -7.51 2.50
C GLU A 27 8.71 -6.58 1.57
N GLN A 28 7.45 -6.30 1.90
CA GLN A 28 6.62 -5.38 1.13
C GLN A 28 7.08 -3.93 1.31
N LEU A 29 7.55 -3.56 2.50
CA LEU A 29 8.19 -2.26 2.75
C LEU A 29 9.45 -2.08 1.90
N ARG A 30 10.33 -3.10 1.83
CA ARG A 30 11.53 -3.05 0.98
C ARG A 30 11.15 -2.88 -0.49
N LYS A 31 10.27 -3.74 -1.01
CA LYS A 31 9.79 -3.65 -2.40
C LYS A 31 9.09 -2.33 -2.70
N GLY A 32 8.32 -1.81 -1.75
CA GLY A 32 7.66 -0.52 -1.85
C GLY A 32 8.67 0.62 -1.96
N ARG A 33 9.68 0.62 -1.10
CA ARG A 33 10.76 1.62 -1.11
C ARG A 33 11.61 1.55 -2.38
N ASP A 34 11.91 0.36 -2.88
CA ASP A 34 12.66 0.19 -4.13
C ASP A 34 11.83 0.63 -5.35
N LYS A 35 10.51 0.40 -5.32
CA LYS A 35 9.59 0.75 -6.41
C LYS A 35 9.22 2.24 -6.46
N TRP A 36 9.00 2.85 -5.31
CA TRP A 36 8.48 4.22 -5.19
C TRP A 36 9.52 5.23 -4.72
N GLY A 37 10.68 4.77 -4.23
CA GLY A 37 11.74 5.62 -3.70
C GLY A 37 11.56 5.95 -2.22
N PRO A 38 12.49 6.73 -1.65
CA PRO A 38 12.32 7.33 -0.33
C PRO A 38 11.11 8.28 -0.33
N ASN A 39 10.37 8.27 0.77
CA ASN A 39 9.16 9.07 0.98
C ASN A 39 9.47 10.55 1.16
#